data_AF-A0A2N0QUW6-F1
#
_entry.id   AF-A0A2N0QUW6-F1
#
_cell.length_a   1.000
_cell.length_b   1.000
_cell.length_c   1.000
_cell.angle_alpha   90.00
_cell.angle_beta   90.00
_cell.angle_gamma   90.00
#
_symmetry.space_group_name_H-M   'P 1'
#
loop_
_entity.id
_entity.type
_entity.pdbx_description
1 polymer ?
#
loop_
_entity_poly.entity_id
_entity_poly.type
_entity_poly.pdbx_seq_one_letter_code
_entity_poly.pdbx_strand_id
1 'polypeptide(L)'
;MELSLNCLILGQTMSECFCVDIGEKNFSDGFEVKFTDFKVSHLKKKLFCKPSIKNLIQDENEMDIYRVDSKKVDDETNNLQGFIKDDIKNKLNGELMKPKLKLTNCFNTEVMDPEGIHIFIVLNHTGPPRGIAQGPDWSDASSVYGWIQKFTLDRGNRRLVKSFGKNFELYQREDTIGTLWNAIKKRYPYRGEDDKNYHPIPVLAGGPGTGKSRFLDEIERLLRHYIDESDEEIRNGFANMVVINTTYGNGSPANNKDIRFDIRSNSTTNSTNGETSLALRILFEYFQPQYEFVKLTFSAFNTLCNKSKAVDFTLDTALEVIHADFIKQSKQETSSCSPLVLVLGIDEFNNLHDLEKNACKDLIKSIGGVMCNSPAKIFFIPILTGTIEGAISKYITGSMHEPILLPLRLLNDDDAINI
;
A
#
# COMPACT_ATOMS: atom_id res chain seq x y z
N MET A 1 -38.93 10.55 22.02
CA MET A 1 -37.59 10.97 21.57
C MET A 1 -37.31 12.25 22.33
N GLU A 2 -36.24 12.30 23.12
CA GLU A 2 -35.98 13.40 24.06
C GLU A 2 -34.95 14.40 23.51
N LEU A 3 -33.96 13.90 22.76
CA LEU A 3 -32.90 14.72 22.22
C LEU A 3 -32.37 14.09 20.93
N SER A 4 -32.12 14.91 19.92
CA SER A 4 -31.55 14.52 18.63
C SER A 4 -30.31 15.36 18.41
N LEU A 5 -29.15 14.72 18.19
CA LEU A 5 -27.86 15.37 18.11
C LEU A 5 -27.25 15.16 16.73
N ASN A 6 -27.09 16.24 15.99
CA ASN A 6 -26.32 16.25 14.75
C ASN A 6 -24.82 16.26 15.07
N CYS A 7 -24.12 15.27 14.54
CA CYS A 7 -22.73 15.00 14.80
C CYS A 7 -21.92 15.12 13.51
N LEU A 8 -20.70 15.62 13.63
CA LEU A 8 -19.72 15.66 12.54
C LEU A 8 -18.36 15.17 13.05
N ILE A 9 -17.64 14.39 12.23
CA ILE A 9 -16.27 13.97 12.56
C ILE A 9 -15.31 15.05 12.07
N LEU A 10 -14.27 15.36 12.86
CA LEU A 10 -13.25 16.32 12.48
C LEU A 10 -12.62 15.97 11.12
N GLY A 11 -12.53 16.96 10.23
CA GLY A 11 -12.01 16.81 8.86
C GLY A 11 -13.06 16.43 7.81
N GLN A 12 -14.34 16.35 8.19
CA GLN A 12 -15.47 16.14 7.28
C GLN A 12 -16.19 17.43 6.90
N THR A 13 -17.03 17.36 5.87
CA THR A 13 -17.91 18.46 5.44
C THR A 13 -19.34 18.27 5.94
N MET A 14 -20.17 19.31 5.87
CA MET A 14 -21.58 19.27 6.30
C MET A 14 -22.40 18.15 5.67
N SER A 15 -22.09 17.74 4.42
CA SER A 15 -22.79 16.65 3.73
C SER A 15 -22.59 15.28 4.38
N GLU A 16 -21.57 15.13 5.24
CA GLU A 16 -21.24 13.89 5.93
C GLU A 16 -21.77 13.84 7.37
N CYS A 17 -22.52 14.87 7.80
CA CYS A 17 -23.11 14.88 9.13
C CYS A 17 -24.12 13.73 9.30
N PHE A 18 -24.26 13.27 10.53
CA PHE A 18 -25.23 12.23 10.87
C PHE A 18 -25.85 12.51 12.23
N CYS A 19 -27.06 11.98 12.40
CA CYS A 19 -27.81 12.19 13.63
C CYS A 19 -27.73 10.98 14.60
N VAL A 20 -27.74 11.32 15.89
CA VAL A 20 -27.93 10.38 17.00
C VAL A 20 -29.15 10.79 17.83
N ASP A 21 -30.18 9.96 17.76
CA ASP A 21 -31.39 10.13 18.57
C ASP A 21 -31.25 9.47 19.94
N ILE A 22 -31.75 10.14 20.96
CA ILE A 22 -31.75 9.72 22.36
C ILE A 22 -33.20 9.69 22.84
N GLY A 23 -33.63 8.51 23.26
CA GLY A 23 -34.99 8.28 23.74
C GLY A 23 -35.14 8.59 25.23
N GLU A 24 -36.36 8.49 25.74
CA GLU A 24 -36.65 8.58 27.17
C GLU A 24 -35.98 7.42 27.94
N LYS A 25 -35.96 6.25 27.32
CA LYS A 25 -35.30 5.02 27.77
C LYS A 25 -34.27 4.61 26.73
N ASN A 26 -33.03 4.39 27.16
CA ASN A 26 -31.91 4.01 26.28
C ASN A 26 -31.27 2.72 26.79
N PHE A 27 -30.87 1.84 25.88
CA PHE A 27 -30.14 0.63 26.24
C PHE A 27 -28.64 0.87 26.16
N SER A 28 -27.93 0.58 27.26
CA SER A 28 -26.47 0.63 27.34
C SER A 28 -25.98 -0.53 28.21
N ASP A 29 -25.04 -1.34 27.71
CA ASP A 29 -24.49 -2.50 28.43
C ASP A 29 -25.51 -3.53 28.93
N GLY A 30 -26.60 -3.70 28.19
CA GLY A 30 -27.69 -4.63 28.57
C GLY A 30 -28.63 -4.08 29.64
N PHE A 31 -28.45 -2.83 30.09
CA PHE A 31 -29.32 -2.17 31.05
C PHE A 31 -30.07 -0.99 30.41
N GLU A 32 -31.29 -0.73 30.92
CA GLU A 32 -32.08 0.44 30.58
C GLU A 32 -31.62 1.65 31.40
N VAL A 33 -31.32 2.76 30.73
CA VAL A 33 -30.90 4.03 31.32
C VAL A 33 -31.87 5.12 30.88
N LYS A 34 -32.47 5.82 31.85
CA LYS A 34 -33.36 6.96 31.60
C LYS A 34 -32.58 8.17 31.09
N PHE A 35 -33.21 9.02 30.27
CA PHE A 35 -32.59 10.23 29.72
C PHE A 35 -31.99 11.15 30.81
N THR A 36 -32.70 11.35 31.93
CA THR A 36 -32.24 12.17 33.07
C THR A 36 -30.96 11.66 33.75
N ASP A 37 -30.62 10.39 33.55
CA ASP A 37 -29.41 9.75 34.06
C ASP A 37 -28.42 9.37 32.95
N PHE A 38 -28.72 9.73 31.71
CA PHE A 38 -27.89 9.44 30.56
C PHE A 38 -26.63 10.32 30.58
N LYS A 39 -25.46 9.66 30.59
CA LYS A 39 -24.15 10.30 30.69
C LYS A 39 -23.47 10.40 29.35
N VAL A 40 -22.47 11.28 29.27
CA VAL A 40 -21.58 11.42 28.11
C VAL A 40 -20.90 10.09 27.77
N SER A 41 -20.53 9.25 28.74
CA SER A 41 -20.02 7.89 28.48
C SER A 41 -20.99 7.01 27.70
N HIS A 42 -22.29 7.07 28.01
CA HIS A 42 -23.30 6.30 27.28
C HIS A 42 -23.47 6.83 25.84
N LEU A 43 -23.37 8.16 25.65
CA LEU A 43 -23.37 8.76 24.32
C LEU A 43 -22.16 8.31 23.50
N LYS A 44 -20.95 8.34 24.09
CA LYS A 44 -19.73 7.81 23.46
C LYS A 44 -19.95 6.38 23.01
N LYS A 45 -20.44 5.49 23.87
CA LYS A 45 -20.72 4.10 23.49
C LYS A 45 -21.71 3.98 22.35
N LYS A 46 -22.79 4.76 22.36
CA LYS A 46 -23.81 4.78 21.30
C LYS A 46 -23.23 5.26 19.96
N LEU A 47 -22.35 6.26 20.00
CA LEU A 47 -21.59 6.75 18.84
C LEU A 47 -20.64 5.67 18.32
N PHE A 48 -19.86 5.04 19.20
CA PHE A 48 -18.93 3.97 18.83
C PHE A 48 -19.61 2.81 18.10
N CYS A 49 -20.85 2.48 18.47
CA CYS A 49 -21.62 1.44 17.79
C CYS A 49 -22.11 1.81 16.38
N LYS A 50 -22.05 3.09 15.97
CA LYS A 50 -22.41 3.50 14.60
C LYS A 50 -21.37 3.00 13.60
N PRO A 51 -21.76 2.41 12.46
CA PRO A 51 -20.81 1.95 11.45
C PRO A 51 -19.83 3.02 10.97
N SER A 52 -20.27 4.28 10.88
CA SER A 52 -19.43 5.43 10.51
C SER A 52 -18.26 5.67 11.47
N ILE A 53 -18.36 5.27 12.74
CA ILE A 53 -17.31 5.42 13.76
C ILE A 53 -16.63 4.09 14.05
N LYS A 54 -17.38 3.00 14.20
CA LYS A 54 -16.87 1.65 14.49
C LYS A 54 -15.84 1.17 13.48
N ASN A 55 -15.96 1.62 12.23
CA ASN A 55 -15.03 1.28 11.15
C ASN A 55 -13.73 2.11 11.19
N LEU A 56 -13.69 3.18 11.99
CA LEU A 56 -12.60 4.14 12.09
C LEU A 56 -11.72 3.94 13.33
N ILE A 57 -12.28 3.50 14.46
CA ILE A 57 -11.59 3.29 15.75
C ILE A 57 -11.86 1.90 16.32
N GLN A 58 -10.91 1.36 17.08
CA GLN A 58 -11.03 0.00 17.69
C GLN A 58 -11.58 0.05 19.12
N ASP A 59 -11.37 1.16 19.82
CA ASP A 59 -11.80 1.38 21.21
C ASP A 59 -12.56 2.71 21.32
N GLU A 60 -13.64 2.75 22.11
CA GLU A 60 -14.43 3.97 22.36
C GLU A 60 -13.67 5.08 23.09
N ASN A 61 -12.53 4.75 23.71
CA ASN A 61 -11.61 5.69 24.33
C ASN A 61 -10.74 6.43 23.30
N GLU A 62 -10.65 5.93 22.06
CA GLU A 62 -9.96 6.59 20.93
C GLU A 62 -10.77 7.73 20.30
N MET A 63 -11.80 8.24 20.98
CA MET A 63 -12.51 9.44 20.55
C MET A 63 -12.75 10.40 21.71
N ASP A 64 -12.61 11.69 21.44
CA ASP A 64 -13.15 12.78 22.23
C ASP A 64 -14.39 13.32 21.53
N ILE A 65 -15.34 13.82 22.32
CA ILE A 65 -16.52 14.52 21.79
C ILE A 65 -16.57 15.93 22.38
N TYR A 66 -16.73 16.90 21.49
CA TYR A 66 -16.81 18.32 21.80
C TYR A 66 -18.23 18.80 21.51
N ARG A 67 -18.83 19.50 22.47
CA ARG A 67 -20.01 20.32 22.20
C ARG A 67 -19.55 21.59 21.51
N VAL A 68 -20.26 22.03 20.47
CA VAL A 68 -19.95 23.25 19.73
C VAL A 68 -21.15 24.20 19.68
N ASP A 69 -20.89 25.45 19.30
CA ASP A 69 -21.93 26.43 18.96
C ASP A 69 -22.33 26.27 17.49
N SER A 70 -23.58 25.87 17.23
CA SER A 70 -24.04 25.54 15.87
C SER A 70 -23.93 26.71 14.91
N LYS A 71 -24.22 27.94 15.36
CA LYS A 71 -24.16 29.14 14.51
C LYS A 71 -22.73 29.40 14.01
N LYS A 72 -21.75 29.15 14.88
CA LYS A 72 -20.34 29.27 14.49
C LYS A 72 -19.89 28.18 13.54
N VAL A 73 -20.50 26.99 13.61
CA VAL A 73 -20.26 25.93 12.63
C VAL A 73 -20.77 26.36 11.26
N ASP A 74 -21.98 26.94 11.21
CA ASP A 74 -22.58 27.41 9.96
C ASP A 74 -21.74 28.51 9.30
N ASP A 75 -21.23 29.47 10.09
CA ASP A 75 -20.31 30.53 9.63
C ASP A 75 -19.03 29.95 8.99
N GLU A 76 -18.60 28.77 9.41
CA GLU A 76 -17.36 28.10 8.99
C GLU A 76 -17.58 26.93 8.02
N THR A 77 -18.80 26.75 7.48
CA THR A 77 -19.22 25.60 6.66
C THR A 77 -18.21 25.21 5.57
N ASN A 78 -17.65 26.19 4.87
CA ASN A 78 -16.72 25.96 3.75
C ASN A 78 -15.30 25.58 4.20
N ASN A 79 -14.96 25.80 5.48
CA ASN A 79 -13.63 25.59 6.02
C ASN A 79 -13.51 24.30 6.85
N LEU A 80 -14.63 23.66 7.21
CA LEU A 80 -14.68 22.53 8.15
C LEU A 80 -13.77 21.35 7.80
N GLN A 81 -13.55 21.07 6.51
CA GLN A 81 -12.69 19.98 6.06
C GLN A 81 -11.21 20.18 6.48
N GLY A 82 -10.78 21.44 6.59
CA GLY A 82 -9.42 21.81 6.97
C GLY A 82 -9.21 21.99 8.47
N PHE A 83 -10.24 21.78 9.30
CA PHE A 83 -10.16 22.06 10.73
C PHE A 83 -9.23 21.09 11.45
N ILE A 84 -8.46 21.64 12.39
CA ILE A 84 -7.69 20.89 13.38
C ILE A 84 -8.36 20.98 14.76
N LYS A 85 -7.88 20.17 15.73
CA LYS A 85 -8.45 20.12 17.08
C LYS A 85 -8.55 21.50 17.76
N ASP A 86 -7.58 22.37 17.52
CA ASP A 86 -7.56 23.73 18.08
C ASP A 86 -8.63 24.64 17.48
N ASP A 87 -9.01 24.44 16.21
CA ASP A 87 -10.07 25.22 15.56
C ASP A 87 -11.44 24.97 16.22
N ILE A 88 -11.69 23.74 16.68
CA ILE A 88 -12.93 23.42 17.41
C ILE A 88 -13.08 24.34 18.62
N LYS A 89 -12.01 24.51 19.40
CA LYS A 89 -12.05 25.37 20.59
C LYS A 89 -12.08 26.85 20.21
N ASN A 90 -11.20 27.27 19.31
CA ASN A 90 -10.95 28.69 19.03
C ASN A 90 -12.00 29.32 18.12
N LYS A 91 -12.53 28.56 17.15
CA LYS A 91 -13.50 29.05 16.16
C LYS A 91 -14.92 28.63 16.50
N LEU A 92 -15.14 27.39 16.97
CA LEU A 92 -16.49 26.85 17.20
C LEU A 92 -16.99 26.95 18.65
N ASN A 93 -16.24 27.62 19.53
CA ASN A 93 -16.49 27.64 20.98
C ASN A 93 -16.60 26.22 21.58
N GLY A 94 -15.81 25.29 21.07
CA GLY A 94 -15.91 23.88 21.42
C GLY A 94 -15.50 23.56 22.85
N GLU A 95 -16.36 22.85 23.57
CA GLU A 95 -16.14 22.37 24.93
C GLU A 95 -16.03 20.85 24.97
N LEU A 96 -14.90 20.34 25.49
CA LEU A 96 -14.68 18.90 25.66
C LEU A 96 -15.68 18.33 26.68
N MET A 97 -16.47 17.35 26.26
CA MET A 97 -17.46 16.71 27.11
C MET A 97 -16.85 15.57 27.93
N LYS A 98 -16.81 15.73 29.26
CA LYS A 98 -16.24 14.72 30.17
C LYS A 98 -17.19 13.53 30.35
N PRO A 99 -16.72 12.27 30.33
CA PRO A 99 -17.56 11.07 30.37
C PRO A 99 -18.56 10.98 31.54
N LYS A 100 -18.20 11.54 32.70
CA LYS A 100 -19.02 11.48 33.93
C LYS A 100 -20.20 12.46 33.93
N LEU A 101 -20.22 13.44 33.03
CA LEU A 101 -21.28 14.45 33.00
C LEU A 101 -22.60 13.85 32.51
N LYS A 102 -23.70 14.35 33.06
CA LYS A 102 -25.05 14.08 32.52
C LYS A 102 -25.25 14.89 31.25
N LEU A 103 -25.93 14.30 30.27
CA LEU A 103 -26.14 14.95 28.98
C LEU A 103 -27.02 16.20 29.09
N THR A 104 -27.97 16.21 30.03
CA THR A 104 -28.81 17.37 30.39
C THR A 104 -28.01 18.57 30.92
N ASN A 105 -26.79 18.34 31.41
CA ASN A 105 -25.91 19.44 31.83
C ASN A 105 -25.12 20.01 30.63
N CYS A 106 -25.03 19.26 29.54
CA CYS A 106 -24.31 19.66 28.34
C CYS A 106 -25.24 20.30 27.31
N PHE A 107 -26.51 19.92 27.26
CA PHE A 107 -27.44 20.35 26.22
C PHE A 107 -28.73 20.86 26.83
N ASN A 108 -29.17 22.05 26.42
CA ASN A 108 -30.47 22.61 26.78
C ASN A 108 -31.42 22.47 25.60
N THR A 109 -32.34 21.52 25.68
CA THR A 109 -33.31 21.17 24.64
C THR A 109 -34.23 22.33 24.24
N GLU A 110 -34.39 23.35 25.08
CA GLU A 110 -35.27 24.50 24.80
C GLU A 110 -34.63 25.55 23.87
N VAL A 111 -33.30 25.56 23.75
CA VAL A 111 -32.54 26.64 23.07
C VAL A 111 -31.64 26.09 21.96
N MET A 112 -31.65 24.78 21.74
CA MET A 112 -30.85 24.15 20.68
C MET A 112 -31.47 24.36 19.31
N ASP A 113 -30.59 24.62 18.34
CA ASP A 113 -30.94 24.69 16.93
C ASP A 113 -31.10 23.27 16.36
N PRO A 114 -32.31 22.84 15.97
CA PRO A 114 -32.55 21.46 15.55
C PRO A 114 -31.77 21.05 14.29
N GLU A 115 -31.38 21.98 13.43
CA GLU A 115 -30.67 21.71 12.17
C GLU A 115 -29.15 21.85 12.31
N GLY A 116 -28.70 22.60 13.32
CA GLY A 116 -27.29 22.88 13.56
C GLY A 116 -26.45 21.66 13.94
N ILE A 117 -25.14 21.73 13.72
CA ILE A 117 -24.18 20.74 14.26
C ILE A 117 -23.98 21.00 15.74
N HIS A 118 -24.15 19.94 16.53
CA HIS A 118 -24.10 20.00 17.99
C HIS A 118 -22.82 19.43 18.56
N ILE A 119 -22.29 18.39 17.89
CA ILE A 119 -21.13 17.63 18.37
C ILE A 119 -20.09 17.51 17.27
N PHE A 120 -18.85 17.84 17.62
CA PHE A 120 -17.66 17.43 16.88
C PHE A 120 -17.02 16.21 17.54
N ILE A 121 -16.75 15.19 16.73
CA ILE A 121 -16.09 13.97 17.14
C ILE A 121 -14.63 14.05 16.70
N VAL A 122 -13.74 14.09 17.67
CA VAL A 122 -12.29 14.09 17.44
C VAL A 122 -11.79 12.69 17.73
N LEU A 123 -11.39 11.98 16.69
CA LEU A 123 -10.79 10.67 16.88
C LEU A 123 -9.36 10.88 17.41
N ASN A 124 -9.15 10.55 18.68
CA ASN A 124 -7.85 10.52 19.33
C ASN A 124 -7.14 9.25 18.89
N HIS A 125 -6.65 9.27 17.65
CA HIS A 125 -5.79 8.22 17.20
C HIS A 125 -4.48 8.29 17.99
N THR A 126 -4.17 7.27 18.80
CA THR A 126 -2.77 6.91 19.09
C THR A 126 -2.15 6.22 17.85
N GLY A 127 -2.46 6.75 16.68
CA GLY A 127 -2.27 6.21 15.34
C GLY A 127 -2.48 7.33 14.32
N PRO A 128 -2.31 7.05 13.02
CA PRO A 128 -2.18 8.10 11.98
C PRO A 128 -3.45 8.98 11.83
N PRO A 129 -3.31 10.18 11.24
CA PRO A 129 -4.44 11.05 10.93
C PRO A 129 -5.30 10.43 9.83
N ARG A 130 -6.63 10.32 10.04
CA ARG A 130 -7.58 9.95 8.98
C ARG A 130 -8.53 11.09 8.63
N GLY A 131 -8.07 11.96 7.75
CA GLY A 131 -8.91 12.64 6.75
C GLY A 131 -8.92 11.85 5.43
N ILE A 132 -9.22 10.54 5.48
CA ILE A 132 -9.12 9.62 4.34
C ILE A 132 -10.50 8.98 4.09
N ALA A 133 -11.45 9.74 3.52
CA ALA A 133 -12.69 9.18 2.99
C ALA A 133 -12.66 9.01 1.47
N GLN A 134 -11.73 9.65 0.76
CA GLN A 134 -11.41 9.33 -0.63
C GLN A 134 -9.94 8.89 -0.67
N GLY A 135 -9.69 7.71 -1.25
CA GLY A 135 -8.34 7.29 -1.61
C GLY A 135 -7.67 8.26 -2.57
N PRO A 136 -6.40 8.03 -2.93
CA PRO A 136 -5.86 8.72 -4.10
C PRO A 136 -6.67 8.34 -5.34
N ASP A 137 -6.56 9.16 -6.37
CA ASP A 137 -6.84 8.70 -7.73
C ASP A 137 -5.75 7.69 -8.08
N TRP A 138 -6.10 6.41 -8.10
CA TRP A 138 -5.16 5.33 -8.35
C TRP A 138 -4.63 5.28 -9.78
N SER A 139 -5.22 6.05 -10.69
CA SER A 139 -4.73 6.19 -12.06
C SER A 139 -3.74 7.35 -12.24
N ASP A 140 -3.63 8.24 -11.24
CA ASP A 140 -2.70 9.37 -11.24
C ASP A 140 -1.54 9.15 -10.27
N ALA A 141 -0.34 9.00 -10.81
CA ALA A 141 0.88 8.82 -10.04
C ALA A 141 1.12 9.97 -9.04
N SER A 142 0.76 11.21 -9.37
CA SER A 142 0.93 12.35 -8.47
C SER A 142 0.00 12.26 -7.26
N SER A 143 -1.26 11.89 -7.48
CA SER A 143 -2.24 11.63 -6.43
C SER A 143 -1.83 10.49 -5.51
N VAL A 144 -1.39 9.35 -6.07
CA VAL A 144 -0.88 8.21 -5.29
C VAL A 144 0.35 8.61 -4.48
N TYR A 145 1.28 9.37 -5.08
CA TYR A 145 2.48 9.82 -4.40
C TYR A 145 2.17 10.78 -3.24
N GLY A 146 1.26 11.74 -3.44
CA GLY A 146 0.80 12.64 -2.38
C GLY A 146 0.08 11.89 -1.26
N TRP A 147 -0.64 10.81 -1.58
CA TRP A 147 -1.30 9.97 -0.58
C TRP A 147 -0.33 9.13 0.24
N ILE A 148 0.64 8.45 -0.40
CA ILE A 148 1.61 7.61 0.33
C ILE A 148 2.51 8.46 1.24
N GLN A 149 2.76 9.74 0.91
CA GLN A 149 3.48 10.69 1.75
C GLN A 149 2.78 11.05 3.07
N LYS A 150 1.50 10.67 3.26
CA LYS A 150 0.79 10.84 4.53
C LYS A 150 1.26 9.86 5.62
N PHE A 151 1.99 8.81 5.24
CA PHE A 151 2.58 7.85 6.16
C PHE A 151 4.00 8.25 6.54
N THR A 152 4.50 7.72 7.65
CA THR A 152 5.96 7.69 7.89
C THR A 152 6.57 6.64 6.96
N LEU A 153 7.61 7.00 6.21
CA LEU A 153 8.17 6.17 5.14
C LEU A 153 9.57 5.68 5.50
N ASP A 154 9.83 4.39 5.29
CA ASP A 154 11.13 3.74 5.52
C ASP A 154 11.60 3.11 4.20
N ARG A 155 12.53 3.79 3.53
CA ARG A 155 13.01 3.42 2.18
C ARG A 155 14.18 2.45 2.20
N GLY A 156 14.32 1.67 3.27
CA GLY A 156 15.34 0.63 3.36
C GLY A 156 15.05 -0.55 2.43
N ASN A 157 16.05 -1.40 2.18
CA ASN A 157 15.82 -2.69 1.52
C ASN A 157 15.38 -3.73 2.54
N ARG A 158 14.18 -4.28 2.35
CA ARG A 158 13.70 -5.44 3.14
C ARG A 158 14.25 -6.73 2.55
N ARG A 159 14.96 -7.48 3.39
CA ARG A 159 15.38 -8.84 3.06
C ARG A 159 14.20 -9.79 3.06
N LEU A 160 14.16 -10.67 2.05
CA LEU A 160 13.27 -11.81 1.96
C LEU A 160 13.64 -12.86 3.02
N VAL A 161 14.94 -13.14 3.18
CA VAL A 161 15.44 -14.14 4.14
C VAL A 161 15.69 -13.49 5.51
N LYS A 162 14.78 -13.73 6.47
CA LYS A 162 14.80 -13.08 7.80
C LYS A 162 15.30 -13.97 8.94
N SER A 163 15.29 -15.30 8.76
CA SER A 163 15.56 -16.27 9.82
C SER A 163 16.74 -17.18 9.47
N PHE A 164 16.46 -18.45 9.18
CA PHE A 164 17.45 -19.45 8.84
C PHE A 164 18.12 -19.09 7.49
N GLY A 165 19.44 -19.19 7.44
CA GLY A 165 20.23 -18.86 6.25
C GLY A 165 20.43 -17.37 5.95
N LYS A 166 19.91 -16.45 6.79
CA LYS A 166 20.06 -14.99 6.57
C LYS A 166 21.51 -14.50 6.62
N ASN A 167 22.37 -15.23 7.32
CA ASN A 167 23.78 -14.92 7.55
C ASN A 167 24.72 -15.85 6.78
N PHE A 168 24.19 -16.86 6.08
CA PHE A 168 25.03 -17.76 5.29
C PHE A 168 25.64 -16.98 4.13
N GLU A 169 26.86 -17.32 3.75
CA GLU A 169 27.47 -16.78 2.56
C GLU A 169 26.78 -17.35 1.31
N LEU A 170 26.65 -16.53 0.27
CA LEU A 170 26.05 -16.97 -0.99
C LEU A 170 27.15 -17.54 -1.88
N TYR A 171 27.17 -18.87 -2.03
CA TYR A 171 28.14 -19.59 -2.86
C TYR A 171 27.60 -19.95 -4.25
N GLN A 172 28.51 -20.07 -5.22
CA GLN A 172 28.29 -20.66 -6.55
C GLN A 172 27.10 -20.05 -7.30
N ARG A 173 27.09 -18.73 -7.50
CA ARG A 173 26.05 -18.02 -8.26
C ARG A 173 26.59 -17.19 -9.42
N GLU A 174 27.86 -17.37 -9.76
CA GLU A 174 28.59 -16.66 -10.81
C GLU A 174 27.97 -16.90 -12.19
N ASP A 175 27.56 -18.13 -12.49
CA ASP A 175 26.88 -18.46 -13.74
C ASP A 175 25.45 -17.91 -13.78
N THR A 176 24.74 -17.92 -12.64
CA THR A 176 23.41 -17.30 -12.48
C THR A 176 23.46 -15.80 -12.78
N ILE A 177 24.32 -15.05 -12.08
CA ILE A 177 24.44 -13.61 -12.27
C ILE A 177 25.02 -13.27 -13.64
N GLY A 178 26.00 -14.03 -14.14
CA GLY A 178 26.57 -13.82 -15.46
C GLY A 178 25.53 -13.98 -16.57
N THR A 179 24.65 -14.98 -16.47
CA THR A 179 23.53 -15.17 -17.40
C THR A 179 22.55 -13.99 -17.37
N LEU A 180 22.17 -13.55 -16.16
CA LEU A 180 21.29 -12.40 -15.98
C LEU A 180 21.92 -11.10 -16.51
N TRP A 181 23.18 -10.83 -16.18
CA TRP A 181 23.89 -9.64 -16.62
C TRP A 181 24.01 -9.57 -18.13
N ASN A 182 24.35 -10.68 -18.79
CA ASN A 182 24.41 -10.74 -20.25
C ASN A 182 23.06 -10.41 -20.89
N ALA A 183 21.95 -10.89 -20.31
CA ALA A 183 20.60 -10.54 -20.77
C ALA A 183 20.29 -9.05 -20.59
N ILE A 184 20.60 -8.49 -19.42
CA ILE A 184 20.42 -7.06 -19.11
C ILE A 184 21.24 -6.19 -20.07
N LYS A 185 22.53 -6.49 -20.24
CA LYS A 185 23.45 -5.75 -21.11
C LYS A 185 23.01 -5.78 -22.56
N LYS A 186 22.56 -6.95 -23.06
CA LYS A 186 22.03 -7.09 -24.42
C LYS A 186 20.72 -6.30 -24.62
N ARG A 187 19.88 -6.23 -23.58
CA ARG A 187 18.60 -5.51 -23.61
C ARG A 187 18.76 -3.99 -23.52
N TYR A 188 19.73 -3.49 -22.77
CA TYR A 188 19.85 -2.07 -22.45
C TYR A 188 19.87 -1.12 -23.67
N PRO A 189 20.58 -1.41 -24.79
CA PRO A 189 20.51 -0.58 -26.00
C PRO A 189 19.10 -0.46 -26.60
N TYR A 190 18.28 -1.51 -26.45
CA TYR A 190 16.93 -1.61 -27.00
C TYR A 190 15.84 -1.21 -26.00
N ARG A 191 16.20 -0.56 -24.87
CA ARG A 191 15.27 -0.23 -23.78
C ARG A 191 14.07 0.64 -24.15
N GLY A 192 14.07 1.26 -25.33
CA GLY A 192 12.94 2.05 -25.86
C GLY A 192 12.24 1.40 -27.05
N GLU A 193 12.61 0.18 -27.42
CA GLU A 193 11.97 -0.59 -28.48
C GLU A 193 10.82 -1.42 -27.89
N ASP A 194 9.79 -1.71 -28.69
CA ASP A 194 8.62 -2.47 -28.24
C ASP A 194 8.64 -3.95 -28.66
N ASP A 195 9.66 -4.38 -29.43
CA ASP A 195 9.81 -5.77 -29.84
C ASP A 195 10.20 -6.65 -28.64
N LYS A 196 9.28 -7.57 -28.32
CA LYS A 196 9.38 -8.54 -27.23
C LYS A 196 10.62 -9.42 -27.29
N ASN A 197 11.19 -9.63 -28.48
CA ASN A 197 12.41 -10.41 -28.67
C ASN A 197 13.65 -9.76 -28.03
N TYR A 198 13.64 -8.43 -27.84
CA TYR A 198 14.69 -7.72 -27.12
C TYR A 198 14.48 -7.74 -25.60
N HIS A 199 13.34 -8.23 -25.12
CA HIS A 199 12.89 -8.09 -23.74
C HIS A 199 12.57 -9.42 -23.08
N PRO A 200 13.50 -10.38 -23.06
CA PRO A 200 13.27 -11.66 -22.41
C PRO A 200 13.08 -11.51 -20.90
N ILE A 201 12.22 -12.35 -20.32
CA ILE A 201 11.89 -12.32 -18.87
C ILE A 201 12.82 -13.29 -18.13
N PRO A 202 13.69 -12.83 -17.22
CA PRO A 202 14.52 -13.70 -16.39
C PRO A 202 13.71 -14.49 -15.37
N VAL A 203 14.01 -15.79 -15.25
CA VAL A 203 13.30 -16.73 -14.38
C VAL A 203 14.32 -17.60 -13.62
N LEU A 204 14.25 -17.56 -12.30
CA LEU A 204 15.02 -18.42 -11.40
C LEU A 204 14.09 -19.45 -10.75
N ALA A 205 14.05 -20.65 -11.32
CA ALA A 205 13.24 -21.74 -10.82
C ALA A 205 14.11 -22.80 -10.11
N GLY A 206 13.63 -23.34 -9.00
CA GLY A 206 14.33 -24.41 -8.29
C GLY A 206 13.57 -24.87 -7.05
N GLY A 207 13.97 -26.01 -6.48
CA GLY A 207 13.35 -26.56 -5.27
C GLY A 207 13.49 -25.64 -4.04
N PRO A 208 12.78 -25.93 -2.94
CA PRO A 208 13.01 -25.25 -1.66
C PRO A 208 14.48 -25.37 -1.21
N GLY A 209 15.00 -24.34 -0.54
CA GLY A 209 16.37 -24.36 0.01
C GLY A 209 17.50 -24.10 -0.97
N THR A 210 17.24 -23.97 -2.28
CA THR A 210 18.28 -23.74 -3.29
C THR A 210 18.82 -22.29 -3.34
N GLY A 211 18.42 -21.43 -2.40
CA GLY A 211 18.95 -20.07 -2.27
C GLY A 211 18.33 -19.01 -3.22
N LYS A 212 17.15 -19.26 -3.80
CA LYS A 212 16.46 -18.31 -4.71
C LYS A 212 16.22 -16.93 -4.07
N SER A 213 15.54 -16.89 -2.94
CA SER A 213 15.25 -15.64 -2.21
C SER A 213 16.53 -14.97 -1.73
N ARG A 214 17.58 -15.75 -1.39
CA ARG A 214 18.87 -15.19 -1.00
C ARG A 214 19.62 -14.58 -2.19
N PHE A 215 19.52 -15.18 -3.37
CA PHE A 215 20.05 -14.59 -4.60
C PHE A 215 19.41 -13.22 -4.88
N LEU A 216 18.09 -13.09 -4.72
CA LEU A 216 17.40 -11.80 -4.83
C LEU A 216 17.86 -10.80 -3.76
N ASP A 217 18.07 -11.23 -2.51
CA ASP A 217 18.58 -10.34 -1.44
C ASP A 217 20.00 -9.81 -1.73
N GLU A 218 20.81 -10.56 -2.49
CA GLU A 218 22.20 -10.20 -2.85
C GLU A 218 22.31 -9.53 -4.23
N ILE A 219 21.21 -9.44 -4.99
CA ILE A 219 21.25 -9.09 -6.41
C ILE A 219 21.86 -7.71 -6.68
N GLU A 220 21.61 -6.75 -5.78
CA GLU A 220 22.17 -5.41 -5.90
C GLU A 220 23.70 -5.44 -5.87
N ARG A 221 24.27 -6.13 -4.88
CA ARG A 221 25.72 -6.27 -4.72
C ARG A 221 26.33 -6.99 -5.93
N LEU A 222 25.67 -8.05 -6.39
CA LEU A 222 26.13 -8.85 -7.53
C LEU A 222 26.11 -8.04 -8.83
N LEU A 223 25.03 -7.30 -9.11
CA LEU A 223 24.95 -6.44 -10.31
C LEU A 223 25.95 -5.29 -10.26
N ARG A 224 26.15 -4.66 -9.10
CA ARG A 224 27.13 -3.56 -8.96
C ARG A 224 28.54 -4.00 -9.36
N HIS A 225 28.95 -5.20 -8.99
CA HIS A 225 30.25 -5.76 -9.41
C HIS A 225 30.42 -5.78 -10.94
N TYR A 226 29.41 -6.27 -11.68
CA TYR A 226 29.44 -6.29 -13.15
C TYR A 226 29.32 -4.90 -13.79
N ILE A 227 28.56 -3.99 -13.18
CA ILE A 227 28.44 -2.61 -13.63
C ILE A 227 29.78 -1.90 -13.50
N ASP A 228 30.47 -2.04 -12.36
CA ASP A 228 31.74 -1.37 -12.07
C ASP A 228 32.86 -1.81 -13.04
N GLU A 229 32.82 -3.08 -13.48
CA GLU A 229 33.72 -3.65 -14.49
C GLU A 229 33.35 -3.32 -15.95
N SER A 230 32.20 -2.68 -16.17
CA SER A 230 31.72 -2.30 -17.51
C SER A 230 32.24 -0.94 -17.97
N ASP A 231 31.95 -0.62 -19.24
CA ASP A 231 32.30 0.66 -19.84
C ASP A 231 31.57 1.86 -19.18
N GLU A 232 32.05 3.07 -19.48
CA GLU A 232 31.54 4.30 -18.88
C GLU A 232 30.06 4.57 -19.23
N GLU A 233 29.60 4.17 -20.41
CA GLU A 233 28.19 4.33 -20.81
C GLU A 233 27.27 3.49 -19.91
N ILE A 234 27.61 2.23 -19.68
CA ILE A 234 26.87 1.34 -18.79
C ILE A 234 26.94 1.85 -17.34
N ARG A 235 28.13 2.24 -16.85
CA ARG A 235 28.25 2.76 -15.47
C ARG A 235 27.39 4.00 -15.25
N ASN A 236 27.40 4.94 -16.19
CA ASN A 236 26.58 6.14 -16.12
C ASN A 236 25.09 5.82 -16.30
N GLY A 237 24.74 4.86 -17.15
CA GLY A 237 23.38 4.41 -17.39
C GLY A 237 22.72 3.74 -16.17
N PHE A 238 23.52 3.03 -15.37
CA PHE A 238 23.06 2.31 -14.18
C PHE A 238 23.34 3.03 -12.85
N ALA A 239 23.83 4.28 -12.91
CA ALA A 239 24.11 5.08 -11.71
C ALA A 239 22.90 5.22 -10.78
N ASN A 240 21.70 5.28 -11.36
CA ASN A 240 20.42 5.40 -10.66
C ASN A 240 19.73 4.04 -10.48
N MET A 241 20.47 2.99 -10.12
CA MET A 241 19.89 1.67 -9.89
C MET A 241 19.19 1.57 -8.53
N VAL A 242 17.94 1.13 -8.55
CA VAL A 242 17.10 0.80 -7.39
C VAL A 242 16.70 -0.67 -7.48
N VAL A 243 16.85 -1.39 -6.36
CA VAL A 243 16.47 -2.81 -6.25
C VAL A 243 15.31 -2.94 -5.28
N ILE A 244 14.24 -3.61 -5.70
CA ILE A 244 13.06 -3.88 -4.88
C ILE A 244 12.79 -5.38 -4.95
N ASN A 245 12.59 -6.01 -3.79
CA ASN A 245 12.20 -7.41 -3.71
C ASN A 245 10.79 -7.52 -3.15
N THR A 246 9.91 -8.14 -3.90
CA THR A 246 8.54 -8.50 -3.49
C THR A 246 8.42 -10.01 -3.40
N THR A 247 7.38 -10.50 -2.73
CA THR A 247 7.12 -11.93 -2.61
C THR A 247 5.62 -12.19 -2.67
N TYR A 248 5.21 -13.36 -3.16
CA TYR A 248 3.88 -13.95 -2.99
C TYR A 248 3.87 -15.05 -1.91
N GLY A 249 4.93 -15.09 -1.12
CA GLY A 249 5.19 -16.04 -0.05
C GLY A 249 5.10 -15.44 1.34
N ASN A 250 6.02 -15.87 2.20
CA ASN A 250 6.07 -15.43 3.59
C ASN A 250 6.18 -13.90 3.72
N GLY A 251 5.32 -13.32 4.56
CA GLY A 251 5.24 -11.87 4.80
C GLY A 251 4.16 -11.17 3.96
N SER A 252 3.82 -11.72 2.80
CA SER A 252 2.78 -11.19 1.93
C SER A 252 2.19 -12.30 1.03
N PRO A 253 1.61 -13.37 1.61
CA PRO A 253 1.19 -14.53 0.84
C PRO A 253 0.11 -14.18 -0.18
N ALA A 254 0.17 -14.84 -1.35
CA ALA A 254 -0.93 -14.81 -2.31
C ALA A 254 -2.24 -15.20 -1.63
N ASN A 255 -3.28 -14.40 -1.81
CA ASN A 255 -4.58 -14.67 -1.20
C ASN A 255 -5.74 -14.10 -2.04
N ASN A 256 -6.97 -14.40 -1.64
CA ASN A 256 -8.17 -14.00 -2.38
C ASN A 256 -8.33 -12.48 -2.56
N LYS A 257 -7.63 -11.61 -1.81
CA LYS A 257 -7.64 -10.16 -2.06
C LYS A 257 -6.79 -9.76 -3.27
N ASP A 258 -5.88 -10.63 -3.71
CA ASP A 258 -5.13 -10.48 -4.95
C ASP A 258 -6.01 -10.78 -6.19
N ILE A 259 -7.21 -11.34 -5.97
CA ILE A 259 -8.25 -11.60 -6.97
C ILE A 259 -9.38 -10.60 -6.71
N ARG A 260 -9.67 -9.69 -7.65
CA ARG A 260 -10.80 -8.76 -7.50
C ARG A 260 -11.85 -9.01 -8.57
N PHE A 261 -13.10 -8.76 -8.22
CA PHE A 261 -14.21 -8.78 -9.16
C PHE A 261 -14.57 -7.34 -9.51
N ASP A 262 -14.49 -6.97 -10.79
CA ASP A 262 -15.03 -5.71 -11.26
C ASP A 262 -16.56 -5.74 -11.13
N ILE A 263 -17.10 -4.85 -10.29
CA ILE A 263 -18.55 -4.69 -10.06
C ILE A 263 -19.14 -3.74 -11.12
N ARG A 264 -18.32 -3.06 -11.94
CA ARG A 264 -18.78 -2.05 -12.92
C ARG A 264 -19.33 -2.66 -14.21
N SER A 265 -19.07 -3.93 -14.49
CA SER A 265 -19.71 -4.65 -15.59
C SER A 265 -20.82 -5.55 -15.04
N ASN A 266 -22.04 -5.45 -15.58
CA ASN A 266 -23.12 -6.44 -15.36
C ASN A 266 -22.78 -7.85 -15.92
N SER A 267 -21.50 -8.20 -16.01
CA SER A 267 -20.98 -9.49 -16.42
C SER A 267 -20.17 -10.11 -15.29
N THR A 268 -20.44 -11.38 -15.03
CA THR A 268 -19.66 -12.30 -14.18
C THR A 268 -18.30 -12.63 -14.81
N THR A 269 -17.62 -11.63 -15.38
CA THR A 269 -16.30 -11.76 -15.98
C THR A 269 -15.26 -11.48 -14.90
N ASN A 270 -14.49 -12.51 -14.55
CA ASN A 270 -13.34 -12.39 -13.66
C ASN A 270 -12.36 -11.35 -14.23
N SER A 271 -12.34 -10.14 -13.67
CA SER A 271 -11.27 -9.18 -13.93
C SER A 271 -10.03 -9.65 -13.17
N THR A 272 -9.08 -10.25 -13.85
CA THR A 272 -7.80 -10.62 -13.24
C THR A 272 -7.11 -9.38 -12.70
N ASN A 273 -6.56 -9.46 -11.48
CA ASN A 273 -6.01 -8.31 -10.75
C ASN A 273 -4.53 -8.56 -10.39
N GLY A 274 -3.83 -9.34 -11.21
CA GLY A 274 -2.44 -9.74 -10.97
C GLY A 274 -1.50 -8.55 -11.04
N GLU A 275 -1.75 -7.66 -12.00
CA GLU A 275 -1.01 -6.40 -12.15
C GLU A 275 -1.11 -5.53 -10.89
N THR A 276 -2.32 -5.19 -10.47
CA THR A 276 -2.58 -4.38 -9.26
C THR A 276 -1.97 -5.02 -8.01
N SER A 277 -2.05 -6.35 -7.89
CA SER A 277 -1.43 -7.07 -6.77
C SER A 277 0.07 -6.82 -6.73
N LEU A 278 0.75 -6.93 -7.87
CA LEU A 278 2.18 -6.66 -7.98
C LEU A 278 2.49 -5.18 -7.72
N ALA A 279 1.73 -4.26 -8.33
CA ALA A 279 1.90 -2.82 -8.17
C ALA A 279 1.82 -2.40 -6.68
N LEU A 280 0.85 -2.92 -5.94
CA LEU A 280 0.71 -2.65 -4.50
C LEU A 280 1.87 -3.23 -3.68
N ARG A 281 2.42 -4.38 -4.07
CA ARG A 281 3.59 -4.99 -3.41
C ARG A 281 4.84 -4.16 -3.63
N ILE A 282 5.06 -3.72 -4.87
CA ILE A 282 6.16 -2.80 -5.23
C ILE A 282 6.06 -1.53 -4.38
N LEU A 283 4.89 -0.90 -4.35
CA LEU A 283 4.66 0.32 -3.60
C LEU A 283 4.92 0.11 -2.10
N PHE A 284 4.41 -0.99 -1.53
CA PHE A 284 4.60 -1.32 -0.12
C PHE A 284 6.07 -1.59 0.24
N GLU A 285 6.80 -2.37 -0.57
CA GLU A 285 8.18 -2.73 -0.25
C GLU A 285 9.15 -1.57 -0.46
N TYR A 286 8.89 -0.69 -1.44
CA TYR A 286 9.70 0.52 -1.66
C TYR A 286 9.52 1.55 -0.54
N PHE A 287 8.26 1.86 -0.17
CA PHE A 287 7.97 2.93 0.78
C PHE A 287 7.93 2.49 2.24
N GLN A 288 7.69 1.20 2.47
CA GLN A 288 7.43 0.57 3.78
C GLN A 288 6.65 1.50 4.73
N PRO A 289 5.40 1.86 4.38
CA PRO A 289 4.64 2.83 5.13
C PRO A 289 4.46 2.38 6.59
N GLN A 290 4.54 3.34 7.50
CA GLN A 290 4.40 3.15 8.93
C GLN A 290 3.46 4.20 9.50
N TYR A 291 2.81 3.83 10.58
CA TYR A 291 2.25 4.78 11.51
C TYR A 291 3.30 5.15 12.54
N GLU A 292 3.11 6.28 13.21
CA GLU A 292 4.10 6.90 14.11
C GLU A 292 4.78 5.92 15.08
N PHE A 293 4.08 4.85 15.50
CA PHE A 293 4.60 3.82 16.39
C PHE A 293 4.43 2.37 15.89
N VAL A 294 3.93 2.15 14.67
CA VAL A 294 3.58 0.80 14.17
C VAL A 294 3.95 0.62 12.70
N LYS A 295 4.81 -0.38 12.41
CA LYS A 295 5.09 -0.82 11.04
C LYS A 295 3.86 -1.49 10.43
N LEU A 296 3.41 -1.03 9.27
CA LEU A 296 2.33 -1.71 8.56
C LEU A 296 2.83 -3.06 8.02
N THR A 297 1.98 -4.07 8.12
CA THR A 297 2.11 -5.31 7.36
C THR A 297 1.52 -5.12 5.97
N PHE A 298 1.94 -5.93 5.00
CA PHE A 298 1.36 -5.87 3.65
C PHE A 298 -0.16 -6.12 3.68
N SER A 299 -0.63 -7.07 4.51
CA SER A 299 -2.07 -7.34 4.65
C SER A 299 -2.86 -6.13 5.15
N ALA A 300 -2.31 -5.39 6.11
CA ALA A 300 -2.92 -4.15 6.60
C ALA A 300 -2.92 -3.07 5.52
N PHE A 301 -1.78 -2.88 4.84
CA PHE A 301 -1.65 -1.94 3.72
C PHE A 301 -2.62 -2.25 2.58
N ASN A 302 -2.64 -3.48 2.07
CA ASN A 302 -3.56 -3.90 1.01
C ASN A 302 -5.03 -3.73 1.44
N THR A 303 -5.37 -3.94 2.70
CA THR A 303 -6.72 -3.67 3.22
C THR A 303 -7.08 -2.18 3.16
N LEU A 304 -6.12 -1.27 3.41
CA LEU A 304 -6.33 0.17 3.24
C LEU A 304 -6.54 0.50 1.75
N CYS A 305 -5.66 0.02 0.87
CA CYS A 305 -5.74 0.22 -0.57
C CYS A 305 -7.08 -0.29 -1.17
N ASN A 306 -7.56 -1.44 -0.70
CA ASN A 306 -8.86 -2.00 -1.08
C ASN A 306 -10.02 -1.08 -0.67
N LYS A 307 -10.01 -0.55 0.56
CA LYS A 307 -11.05 0.38 1.03
C LYS A 307 -11.10 1.66 0.19
N SER A 308 -9.95 2.11 -0.28
CA SER A 308 -9.80 3.24 -1.20
C SER A 308 -10.05 2.89 -2.68
N LYS A 309 -10.56 1.69 -2.99
CA LYS A 309 -10.88 1.25 -4.36
C LYS A 309 -9.69 1.34 -5.33
N ALA A 310 -8.54 0.77 -4.95
CA ALA A 310 -7.34 0.71 -5.80
C ALA A 310 -7.47 -0.18 -7.06
N VAL A 311 -8.65 -0.26 -7.67
CA VAL A 311 -8.98 -1.17 -8.80
C VAL A 311 -8.25 -0.75 -10.07
N ASP A 312 -8.00 0.54 -10.23
CA ASP A 312 -7.39 1.13 -11.42
C ASP A 312 -5.85 1.33 -11.26
N PHE A 313 -5.24 0.76 -10.21
CA PHE A 313 -3.80 0.93 -9.94
C PHE A 313 -2.95 -0.02 -10.77
N THR A 314 -2.20 0.52 -11.73
CA THR A 314 -1.39 -0.26 -12.68
C THR A 314 0.07 -0.35 -12.25
N LEU A 315 0.82 -1.24 -12.92
CA LEU A 315 2.27 -1.34 -12.76
C LEU A 315 2.96 -0.05 -13.22
N ASP A 316 2.50 0.56 -14.32
CA ASP A 316 3.02 1.83 -14.82
C ASP A 316 2.92 2.94 -13.76
N THR A 317 1.74 3.13 -13.17
CA THR A 317 1.53 4.15 -12.13
C THR A 317 2.44 3.90 -10.92
N ALA A 318 2.62 2.64 -10.50
CA ALA A 318 3.52 2.32 -9.39
C ALA A 318 4.98 2.70 -9.69
N LEU A 319 5.47 2.44 -10.90
CA LEU A 319 6.82 2.79 -11.32
C LEU A 319 7.01 4.31 -11.44
N GLU A 320 6.01 5.03 -11.95
CA GLU A 320 6.02 6.50 -12.01
C GLU A 320 6.07 7.13 -10.62
N VAL A 321 5.32 6.59 -9.65
CA VAL A 321 5.37 7.04 -8.24
C VAL A 321 6.77 6.87 -7.66
N ILE A 322 7.43 5.72 -7.92
CA ILE A 322 8.81 5.47 -7.46
C ILE A 322 9.79 6.44 -8.13
N HIS A 323 9.65 6.66 -9.43
CA HIS A 323 10.49 7.60 -10.17
C HIS A 323 10.35 9.04 -9.66
N ALA A 324 9.11 9.48 -9.36
CA ALA A 324 8.86 10.77 -8.75
C ALA A 324 9.51 10.92 -7.37
N ASP A 325 9.44 9.87 -6.53
CA ASP A 325 10.13 9.87 -5.23
C ASP A 325 11.64 9.89 -5.38
N PHE A 326 12.19 9.07 -6.28
CA PHE A 326 13.62 9.00 -6.55
C PHE A 326 14.19 10.37 -6.94
N ILE A 327 13.57 11.07 -7.91
CA ILE A 327 13.98 12.42 -8.33
C ILE A 327 13.95 13.39 -7.14
N LYS A 328 12.90 13.33 -6.32
CA LYS A 328 12.76 14.21 -5.15
C LYS A 328 13.85 13.94 -4.11
N GLN A 329 14.20 12.67 -3.87
CA GLN A 329 15.24 12.29 -2.91
C GLN A 329 16.66 12.62 -3.42
N SER A 330 16.92 12.43 -4.72
CA SER A 330 18.24 12.65 -5.30
C SER A 330 18.60 14.14 -5.51
N LYS A 331 17.62 15.05 -5.35
CA LYS A 331 17.75 16.49 -5.64
C LYS A 331 18.26 16.78 -7.07
N GLN A 332 18.06 15.86 -8.00
CA GLN A 332 18.51 16.01 -9.38
C GLN A 332 17.55 16.91 -10.18
N GLU A 333 18.10 17.75 -11.07
CA GLU A 333 17.30 18.47 -12.06
C GLU A 333 16.76 17.50 -13.11
N THR A 334 15.51 17.67 -13.52
CA THR A 334 14.77 16.79 -14.45
C THR A 334 15.40 16.67 -15.85
N SER A 335 16.38 17.51 -16.19
CA SER A 335 16.92 17.72 -17.53
C SER A 335 18.18 16.90 -17.87
N SER A 336 18.92 16.34 -16.90
CA SER A 336 20.19 15.62 -17.17
C SER A 336 20.24 14.15 -16.74
N CYS A 337 19.11 13.55 -16.35
CA CYS A 337 19.16 12.31 -15.59
C CYS A 337 19.23 11.05 -16.48
N SER A 338 20.27 10.23 -16.26
CA SER A 338 20.31 8.82 -16.65
C SER A 338 18.99 8.13 -16.24
N PRO A 339 18.51 7.13 -17.01
CA PRO A 339 17.28 6.44 -16.67
C PRO A 339 17.36 5.84 -15.26
N LEU A 340 16.24 5.84 -14.54
CA LEU A 340 16.08 5.04 -13.33
C LEU A 340 16.12 3.57 -13.72
N VAL A 341 17.11 2.82 -13.24
CA VAL A 341 17.16 1.37 -13.44
C VAL A 341 16.46 0.71 -12.27
N LEU A 342 15.30 0.11 -12.51
CA LEU A 342 14.52 -0.55 -11.47
C LEU A 342 14.62 -2.07 -11.63
N VAL A 343 15.36 -2.71 -10.72
CA VAL A 343 15.46 -4.18 -10.63
C VAL A 343 14.40 -4.67 -9.65
N LEU A 344 13.51 -5.54 -10.12
CA LEU A 344 12.42 -6.06 -9.32
C LEU A 344 12.54 -7.58 -9.16
N GLY A 345 12.85 -8.05 -7.96
CA GLY A 345 12.68 -9.44 -7.58
C GLY A 345 11.21 -9.76 -7.26
N ILE A 346 10.65 -10.79 -7.88
CA ILE A 346 9.29 -11.28 -7.61
C ILE A 346 9.38 -12.73 -7.13
N ASP A 347 9.43 -12.89 -5.81
CA ASP A 347 9.61 -14.19 -5.18
C ASP A 347 8.31 -14.97 -4.99
N GLU A 348 8.43 -16.28 -5.01
CA GLU A 348 7.35 -17.26 -4.93
C GLU A 348 6.14 -16.95 -5.83
N PHE A 349 6.36 -16.38 -7.03
CA PHE A 349 5.26 -15.99 -7.93
C PHE A 349 4.36 -17.17 -8.34
N ASN A 350 4.89 -18.39 -8.29
CA ASN A 350 4.12 -19.62 -8.51
C ASN A 350 2.92 -19.73 -7.55
N ASN A 351 2.99 -19.16 -6.33
CA ASN A 351 1.87 -19.16 -5.40
C ASN A 351 0.66 -18.40 -5.96
N LEU A 352 0.87 -17.35 -6.76
CA LEU A 352 -0.22 -16.64 -7.43
C LEU A 352 -0.81 -17.50 -8.55
N HIS A 353 0.03 -18.20 -9.32
CA HIS A 353 -0.41 -19.13 -10.36
C HIS A 353 -1.27 -20.26 -9.77
N ASP A 354 -0.84 -20.82 -8.64
CA ASP A 354 -1.52 -21.93 -7.97
C ASP A 354 -2.85 -21.49 -7.35
N LEU A 355 -2.91 -20.23 -6.89
CA LEU A 355 -4.13 -19.61 -6.39
C LEU A 355 -5.12 -19.31 -7.54
N GLU A 356 -4.69 -18.58 -8.57
CA GLU A 356 -5.53 -18.24 -9.73
C GLU A 356 -4.65 -18.00 -10.98
N LYS A 357 -4.74 -18.93 -11.92
CA LYS A 357 -3.89 -18.96 -13.12
C LYS A 357 -4.05 -17.71 -13.99
N ASN A 358 -5.25 -17.16 -14.11
CA ASN A 358 -5.48 -16.02 -14.97
C ASN A 358 -4.87 -14.73 -14.37
N ALA A 359 -4.84 -14.58 -13.05
CA ALA A 359 -4.18 -13.49 -12.35
C ALA A 359 -2.66 -13.56 -12.53
N CYS A 360 -2.07 -14.76 -12.49
CA CYS A 360 -0.66 -14.90 -12.86
C CYS A 360 -0.41 -14.55 -14.34
N LYS A 361 -1.28 -15.02 -15.24
CA LYS A 361 -1.20 -14.70 -16.68
C LYS A 361 -1.26 -13.19 -16.94
N ASP A 362 -2.16 -12.51 -16.23
CA ASP A 362 -2.33 -11.06 -16.24
C ASP A 362 -1.08 -10.33 -15.74
N LEU A 363 -0.54 -10.73 -14.59
CA LEU A 363 0.72 -10.23 -14.06
C LEU A 363 1.86 -10.35 -15.09
N ILE A 364 2.01 -11.53 -15.71
CA ILE A 364 3.06 -11.78 -16.70
C ILE A 364 2.88 -10.91 -17.95
N LYS A 365 1.63 -10.71 -18.38
CA LYS A 365 1.29 -9.83 -19.50
C LYS A 365 1.66 -8.37 -19.19
N SER A 366 1.32 -7.87 -18.00
CA SER A 366 1.62 -6.49 -17.59
C SER A 366 3.12 -6.25 -17.42
N ILE A 367 3.86 -7.21 -16.84
CA ILE A 367 5.33 -7.17 -16.80
C ILE A 367 5.91 -7.03 -18.21
N GLY A 368 5.47 -7.89 -19.15
CA GLY A 368 5.94 -7.83 -20.54
C GLY A 368 5.59 -6.49 -21.21
N GLY A 369 4.38 -5.98 -20.99
CA GLY A 369 3.94 -4.68 -21.49
C GLY A 369 4.86 -3.53 -21.05
N VAL A 370 5.15 -3.46 -19.74
CA VAL A 370 6.04 -2.44 -19.17
C VAL A 370 7.50 -2.63 -19.60
N MET A 371 7.94 -3.87 -19.87
CA MET A 371 9.29 -4.11 -20.38
C MET A 371 9.51 -3.56 -21.79
N CYS A 372 8.47 -3.55 -22.63
CA CYS A 372 8.45 -2.99 -23.99
C CYS A 372 8.19 -1.47 -23.98
N ASN A 373 7.22 -1.03 -23.16
CA ASN A 373 6.76 0.35 -23.12
C ASN A 373 6.83 0.88 -21.69
N SER A 374 8.04 0.96 -21.14
CA SER A 374 8.23 1.43 -19.77
C SER A 374 7.89 2.92 -19.66
N PRO A 375 7.36 3.39 -18.51
CA PRO A 375 7.16 4.81 -18.27
C PRO A 375 8.45 5.60 -18.49
N ALA A 376 8.32 6.84 -18.96
CA ALA A 376 9.45 7.62 -19.46
C ALA A 376 10.60 7.68 -18.44
N LYS A 377 11.81 7.35 -18.91
CA LYS A 377 13.07 7.32 -18.14
C LYS A 377 13.19 6.19 -17.11
N ILE A 378 12.44 5.10 -17.23
CA ILE A 378 12.62 3.89 -16.42
C ILE A 378 13.14 2.74 -17.28
N PHE A 379 14.18 2.06 -16.82
CA PHE A 379 14.61 0.78 -17.35
C PHE A 379 14.24 -0.33 -16.36
N PHE A 380 13.13 -1.02 -16.64
CA PHE A 380 12.53 -2.00 -15.74
C PHE A 380 13.08 -3.42 -15.97
N ILE A 381 13.67 -4.03 -14.94
CA ILE A 381 14.31 -5.35 -14.97
C ILE A 381 13.61 -6.29 -13.97
N PRO A 382 12.61 -7.07 -14.39
CA PRO A 382 11.97 -8.06 -13.53
C PRO A 382 12.83 -9.33 -13.42
N ILE A 383 12.78 -10.00 -12.26
CA ILE A 383 13.38 -11.31 -12.02
C ILE A 383 12.33 -12.17 -11.30
N LEU A 384 11.77 -13.15 -12.01
CA LEU A 384 10.76 -14.05 -11.44
C LEU A 384 11.44 -15.20 -10.71
N THR A 385 11.09 -15.45 -9.45
CA THR A 385 11.64 -16.58 -8.69
C THR A 385 10.54 -17.42 -8.07
N GLY A 386 10.70 -18.74 -8.07
CA GLY A 386 9.65 -19.63 -7.58
C GLY A 386 10.02 -21.10 -7.55
N THR A 387 9.18 -21.87 -6.88
CA THR A 387 9.25 -23.33 -6.88
C THR A 387 8.30 -23.84 -7.95
N ILE A 388 8.80 -23.99 -9.16
CA ILE A 388 8.00 -24.33 -10.34
C ILE A 388 7.96 -25.83 -10.53
N GLU A 389 6.77 -26.43 -10.39
CA GLU A 389 6.53 -27.83 -10.73
C GLU A 389 6.06 -27.92 -12.19
N GLY A 390 6.92 -28.45 -13.06
CA GLY A 390 6.63 -28.69 -14.48
C GLY A 390 7.24 -27.66 -15.43
N ALA A 391 6.69 -27.57 -16.64
CA ALA A 391 7.23 -26.71 -17.69
C ALA A 391 7.02 -25.23 -17.37
N ILE A 392 8.12 -24.45 -17.35
CA ILE A 392 8.13 -23.01 -17.06
C ILE A 392 7.21 -22.23 -18.01
N SER A 393 7.09 -22.70 -19.26
CA SER A 393 6.17 -22.14 -20.26
C SER A 393 4.71 -22.12 -19.81
N LYS A 394 4.28 -22.95 -18.84
CA LYS A 394 2.92 -22.93 -18.27
C LYS A 394 2.70 -21.76 -17.31
N TYR A 395 3.75 -21.33 -16.61
CA TYR A 395 3.69 -20.28 -15.57
C TYR A 395 3.88 -18.88 -16.16
N ILE A 396 4.54 -18.78 -17.31
CA ILE A 396 4.82 -17.54 -18.03
C ILE A 396 3.88 -17.41 -19.25
N THR A 397 2.73 -18.10 -19.19
CA THR A 397 1.68 -17.90 -20.18
C THR A 397 1.14 -16.47 -20.07
N GLY A 398 0.72 -15.88 -21.19
CA GLY A 398 0.15 -14.51 -21.21
C GLY A 398 1.08 -13.45 -21.80
N SER A 399 2.38 -13.74 -21.82
CA SER A 399 3.38 -12.94 -22.51
C SER A 399 3.93 -13.73 -23.71
N MET A 400 4.19 -13.03 -24.81
CA MET A 400 4.92 -13.60 -25.97
C MET A 400 6.44 -13.40 -25.81
N HIS A 401 6.90 -12.95 -24.63
CA HIS A 401 8.31 -12.77 -24.35
C HIS A 401 8.98 -14.11 -24.08
N GLU A 402 10.20 -14.26 -24.58
CA GLU A 402 11.01 -15.45 -24.33
C GLU A 402 11.45 -15.48 -22.85
N PRO A 403 11.25 -16.58 -22.11
CA PRO A 403 11.80 -16.72 -20.78
C PRO A 403 13.29 -17.05 -20.85
N ILE A 404 14.12 -16.31 -20.11
CA ILE A 404 15.52 -16.68 -19.87
C ILE A 404 15.61 -17.42 -18.56
N LEU A 405 16.04 -18.68 -18.63
CA LEU A 405 16.27 -19.50 -17.44
C LEU A 405 17.61 -19.16 -16.83
N LEU A 406 17.57 -18.65 -15.60
CA LEU A 406 18.76 -18.41 -14.80
C LEU A 406 19.18 -19.75 -14.17
N PRO A 407 20.42 -20.22 -14.41
CA PRO A 407 20.87 -21.49 -13.88
C PRO A 407 20.95 -21.41 -12.36
N LEU A 408 20.51 -22.46 -11.67
CA LEU A 408 20.60 -22.55 -10.22
C LEU A 408 21.21 -23.91 -9.86
N ARG A 409 22.54 -23.98 -9.88
CA ARG A 409 23.26 -25.23 -9.61
C ARG A 409 23.17 -25.58 -8.12
N LEU A 410 23.12 -26.87 -7.85
CA LEU A 410 23.39 -27.38 -6.50
C LEU A 410 24.82 -27.03 -6.13
N LEU A 411 25.03 -26.75 -4.84
CA LEU A 411 26.36 -26.51 -4.31
C LEU A 411 27.19 -27.79 -4.45
N ASN A 412 28.45 -27.62 -4.84
CA ASN A 412 29.47 -28.66 -4.66
C ASN A 412 29.63 -29.05 -3.17
N ASP A 413 30.26 -30.19 -2.92
CA ASP A 413 30.41 -30.75 -1.58
C ASP A 413 31.16 -29.82 -0.62
N ASP A 414 32.21 -29.15 -1.10
CA ASP A 414 33.04 -28.26 -0.27
C ASP A 414 32.23 -27.06 0.26
N ASP A 415 31.50 -26.37 -0.60
CA ASP A 415 30.68 -25.23 -0.20
C ASP A 415 29.42 -25.66 0.56
N ALA A 416 28.90 -26.87 0.31
CA ALA A 416 27.82 -27.43 1.10
C ALA A 416 28.24 -27.72 2.56
N ILE A 417 29.51 -28.09 2.79
CA ILE A 417 30.08 -28.30 4.13
C ILE A 417 30.35 -26.97 4.85
N ASN A 418 30.64 -25.90 4.11
CA ASN A 418 30.97 -24.59 4.67
C ASN A 418 29.75 -23.78 5.16
N ILE A 419 28.53 -24.22 4.81
CA ILE A 419 27.25 -23.64 5.24
C ILE A 419 26.76 -24.34 6.53
#